data_AF-A0A3N8LGQ9-F1
#
_entry.id   AF-A0A3N8LGQ9-F1
#
_cell.length_a   1.000
_cell.length_b   1.000
_cell.length_c   1.000
_cell.angle_alpha   90.00
_cell.angle_beta   90.00
_cell.angle_gamma   90.00
#
_symmetry.space_group_name_H-M   'P 1'
#
loop_
_entity.id
_entity.type
_entity.pdbx_description
1 polymer ?
#
loop_
_entity_poly.entity_id
_entity_poly.type
_entity_poly.pdbx_seq_one_letter_code
_entity_poly.pdbx_strand_id
1 'polypeptide(L)'
;MHIDLPVVWAAIIVLGVFIYVVLDGFDLGIGLLFPFFDAKAERQVMLDTVAPVWDGNETFLVLGGAGLYGAFPVVYSTLLPANYLPLILMVVGLIFRGAAFELRAKATRTQHLWDLAFIGGSALAAFCQGVVLGSLLQGIKIADGRFVGGPFDWLSPFSLFCGIGVVATYATLGCGWLILKVEGELQRKMRLLMKPLTGVLLGVMGVVSLWTVIGLPAVAHRWFGSGDLVWFLPVPVLVLVCVWG
;
A
#
# COMPACT_ATOMS: atom_id res chain seq x y z
N MET A 1 14.48 25.42 23.40
CA MET A 1 13.63 24.34 22.88
C MET A 1 14.53 23.14 22.64
N HIS A 2 14.41 22.08 23.44
CA HIS A 2 15.12 20.83 23.15
C HIS A 2 14.42 20.16 21.97
N ILE A 3 15.17 19.86 20.91
CA ILE A 3 14.65 19.08 19.78
C ILE A 3 14.51 17.64 20.25
N ASP A 4 13.28 17.12 20.27
CA ASP A 4 12.99 15.74 20.60
C ASP A 4 13.36 14.84 19.40
N LEU A 5 14.58 14.30 19.42
CA LEU A 5 15.13 13.48 18.35
C LEU A 5 14.23 12.27 18.00
N PRO A 6 13.68 11.51 18.97
CA PRO A 6 12.63 10.52 18.70
C PRO A 6 11.47 11.05 17.86
N VAL A 7 10.90 12.21 18.19
CA VAL A 7 9.78 12.78 17.41
C VAL A 7 10.21 13.13 15.99
N VAL A 8 11.40 13.70 15.82
CA VAL A 8 11.95 14.01 14.49
C VAL A 8 12.13 12.74 13.66
N TRP A 9 12.70 11.68 14.25
CA TRP A 9 12.88 10.39 13.56
C TRP A 9 11.54 9.72 13.24
N ALA A 10 10.56 9.78 14.15
CA ALA A 10 9.22 9.29 13.87
C ALA A 10 8.61 10.02 12.67
N ALA A 11 8.75 11.35 12.60
CA ALA A 11 8.27 12.14 11.48
C ALA A 11 8.97 11.76 10.16
N ILE A 12 10.29 11.57 10.17
CA ILE A 12 11.07 11.13 8.99
C ILE A 12 10.59 9.76 8.50
N ILE A 13 10.40 8.80 9.41
CA ILE A 13 9.95 7.45 9.06
C ILE A 13 8.53 7.47 8.51
N VAL A 14 7.61 8.17 9.18
CA VAL A 14 6.22 8.32 8.72
C VAL A 14 6.17 8.98 7.34
N LEU A 15 6.97 10.03 7.13
CA LEU A 15 7.07 10.68 5.83
C LEU A 15 7.66 9.74 4.77
N GLY A 16 8.70 8.99 5.09
CA GLY A 16 9.31 8.01 4.19
C GLY A 16 8.31 6.92 3.77
N VAL A 17 7.59 6.34 4.73
CA VAL A 17 6.53 5.36 4.46
C VAL A 17 5.38 5.98 3.66
N PHE A 18 4.99 7.23 3.94
CA PHE A 18 3.98 7.93 3.15
C PHE A 18 4.43 8.12 1.69
N ILE A 19 5.66 8.58 1.47
CA ILE A 19 6.23 8.75 0.13
C ILE A 19 6.27 7.38 -0.58
N TYR A 20 6.69 6.32 0.12
CA TYR A 20 6.65 4.96 -0.42
C TYR A 20 5.25 4.55 -0.89
N VAL A 21 4.24 4.70 -0.02
CA VAL A 21 2.84 4.35 -0.32
C VAL A 21 2.31 5.14 -1.51
N VAL A 22 2.70 6.41 -1.66
CA VAL A 22 2.27 7.24 -2.80
C VAL A 22 2.99 6.84 -4.08
N LEU A 23 4.31 6.70 -4.03
CA LEU A 23 5.14 6.48 -5.21
C LEU A 23 5.08 5.02 -5.68
N ASP A 24 5.48 4.08 -4.82
CA ASP A 24 5.47 2.66 -5.15
C ASP A 24 4.03 2.12 -5.26
N GLY A 25 3.06 2.79 -4.62
CA GLY A 25 1.64 2.45 -4.72
C GLY A 25 1.09 2.58 -6.14
N PHE A 26 1.51 3.57 -6.93
CA PHE A 26 1.10 3.61 -8.34
C PHE A 26 1.85 2.57 -9.19
N ASP A 27 3.10 2.25 -8.88
CA ASP A 27 3.87 1.20 -9.57
C ASP A 27 3.19 -0.17 -9.43
N LEU A 28 2.89 -0.54 -8.18
CA LEU A 28 2.15 -1.75 -7.83
C LEU A 28 0.74 -1.70 -8.43
N GLY A 29 0.12 -0.52 -8.42
CA GLY A 29 -1.16 -0.24 -9.05
C GLY A 29 -1.20 -0.57 -10.55
N ILE A 30 -0.16 -0.21 -11.30
CA ILE A 30 -0.05 -0.55 -12.72
C ILE A 30 -0.02 -2.08 -12.90
N GLY A 31 0.69 -2.80 -12.04
CA GLY A 31 0.71 -4.28 -12.04
C GLY A 31 -0.64 -4.91 -11.75
N LEU A 32 -1.45 -4.29 -10.88
CA LEU A 32 -2.82 -4.71 -10.59
C LEU A 32 -3.78 -4.46 -11.75
N LEU A 33 -3.53 -3.42 -12.55
CA LEU A 33 -4.35 -3.08 -13.73
C LEU A 33 -3.97 -3.87 -14.97
N PHE A 34 -2.74 -4.40 -15.03
CA PHE A 34 -2.19 -5.16 -16.15
C PHE A 34 -3.09 -6.28 -16.72
N PRO A 35 -3.85 -7.05 -15.91
CA PRO A 35 -4.74 -8.10 -16.41
C PRO A 35 -5.91 -7.59 -17.24
N PHE A 36 -6.28 -6.31 -17.12
CA PHE A 36 -7.42 -5.72 -17.86
C PHE A 36 -7.05 -5.24 -19.26
N PHE A 37 -5.78 -5.36 -19.66
CA PHE A 37 -5.27 -4.93 -20.96
C PHE A 37 -4.55 -6.11 -21.62
N ASP A 38 -5.04 -6.63 -22.73
CA ASP A 38 -4.42 -7.77 -23.43
C ASP A 38 -3.46 -7.36 -24.55
N ALA A 39 -3.60 -6.13 -25.05
CA ALA A 39 -2.75 -5.64 -26.11
C ALA A 39 -1.32 -5.43 -25.60
N LYS A 40 -0.36 -6.16 -26.18
CA LYS A 40 1.08 -6.05 -25.84
C LYS A 40 1.59 -4.61 -25.89
N ALA A 41 1.10 -3.82 -26.85
CA ALA A 41 1.46 -2.41 -26.99
C ALA A 41 0.95 -1.56 -25.82
N GLU A 42 -0.29 -1.77 -25.36
CA GLU A 42 -0.84 -1.07 -24.21
C GLU A 42 -0.08 -1.41 -22.93
N ARG A 43 0.18 -2.71 -22.70
CA ARG A 43 1.02 -3.19 -21.59
C ARG A 43 2.43 -2.61 -21.61
N GLN A 44 3.03 -2.46 -22.79
CA GLN A 44 4.35 -1.87 -22.93
C GLN A 44 4.33 -0.38 -22.52
N VAL A 45 3.39 0.39 -23.05
CA VAL A 45 3.24 1.81 -22.71
C VAL A 45 3.05 2.00 -21.21
N MET A 46 2.23 1.17 -20.56
CA MET A 46 2.03 1.21 -19.11
C MET A 46 3.35 1.04 -18.34
N LEU A 47 4.18 0.06 -18.71
CA LEU A 47 5.48 -0.18 -18.07
C LEU A 47 6.48 0.94 -18.35
N ASP A 48 6.49 1.48 -19.57
CA ASP A 48 7.41 2.55 -19.95
C ASP A 48 7.19 3.83 -19.14
N THR A 49 5.97 4.05 -18.62
CA THR A 49 5.67 5.22 -17.76
C THR A 49 6.38 5.18 -16.40
N VAL A 50 6.80 3.99 -15.95
CA VAL A 50 7.28 3.77 -14.58
C VAL A 50 8.69 3.19 -14.51
N ALA A 51 9.17 2.58 -15.60
CA ALA A 51 10.52 2.03 -15.72
C ALA A 51 11.66 2.97 -15.24
N PRO A 52 11.60 4.31 -15.41
CA PRO A 52 12.67 5.19 -14.93
C PRO A 52 12.67 5.47 -13.43
N VAL A 53 11.58 5.20 -12.70
CA VAL A 53 11.38 5.69 -11.32
C VAL A 53 11.16 4.58 -10.29
N TRP A 54 10.75 3.38 -10.70
CA TRP A 54 10.36 2.30 -9.77
C TRP A 54 11.44 1.91 -8.76
N ASP A 55 12.70 1.80 -9.20
CA ASP A 55 13.83 1.43 -8.33
C ASP A 55 14.06 2.50 -7.24
N GLY A 56 13.90 3.77 -7.61
CA GLY A 56 13.95 4.87 -6.65
C GLY A 56 12.81 4.82 -5.63
N ASN A 57 11.62 4.40 -6.05
CA ASN A 57 10.45 4.32 -5.17
C ASN A 57 10.64 3.27 -4.05
N GLU A 58 11.26 2.12 -4.34
CA GLU A 58 11.53 1.08 -3.34
C GLU A 58 12.47 1.55 -2.22
N THR A 59 13.36 2.52 -2.50
CA THR A 59 14.32 3.01 -1.50
C THR A 59 13.65 3.59 -0.25
N PHE A 60 12.43 4.14 -0.38
CA PHE A 60 11.68 4.68 0.75
C PHE A 60 11.18 3.59 1.70
N LEU A 61 10.87 2.39 1.20
CA LEU A 61 10.55 1.24 2.05
C LEU A 61 11.78 0.82 2.87
N VAL A 62 12.95 0.79 2.24
CA VAL A 62 14.22 0.49 2.90
C VAL A 62 14.53 1.54 3.97
N LEU A 63 14.32 2.82 3.68
CA LEU A 63 14.45 3.91 4.66
C LEU A 63 13.51 3.70 5.85
N GLY A 64 12.25 3.33 5.60
CA GLY A 64 11.28 3.04 6.66
C GLY A 64 11.73 1.90 7.57
N GLY A 65 12.15 0.77 6.98
CA GLY A 65 12.64 -0.40 7.72
C GLY A 65 13.94 -0.14 8.50
N ALA A 66 14.95 0.43 7.84
CA ALA A 66 16.23 0.76 8.45
C ALA A 66 16.09 1.86 9.51
N GLY A 67 15.22 2.86 9.26
CA GLY A 67 14.88 3.91 10.20
C GLY A 67 14.23 3.36 11.47
N LEU A 68 13.26 2.44 11.34
CA LEU A 68 12.67 1.75 12.48
C LEU A 68 13.72 0.95 13.26
N TYR A 69 14.59 0.21 12.57
CA TYR A 69 15.65 -0.55 13.22
C TYR A 69 16.60 0.34 14.03
N GLY A 70 17.04 1.46 13.45
CA GLY A 70 17.99 2.38 14.08
C GLY A 70 17.38 3.26 15.18
N ALA A 71 16.23 3.87 14.92
CA ALA A 71 15.62 4.84 15.83
C ALA A 71 14.64 4.21 16.84
N PHE A 72 14.00 3.08 16.50
CA PHE A 72 12.95 2.44 17.31
C PHE A 72 13.11 0.91 17.39
N PRO A 73 14.22 0.40 17.97
CA PRO A 73 14.55 -1.03 17.95
C PRO A 73 13.50 -1.92 18.64
N VAL A 74 12.79 -1.41 19.66
CA VAL A 74 11.69 -2.15 20.33
C VAL A 74 10.48 -2.29 19.40
N VAL A 75 10.15 -1.26 18.62
CA VAL A 75 9.10 -1.33 17.61
C VAL A 75 9.52 -2.32 16.52
N TYR A 76 10.74 -2.20 16.00
CA TYR A 76 11.24 -3.13 14.98
C TYR A 76 11.21 -4.59 15.44
N SER A 77 11.70 -4.87 16.65
CA SER A 77 11.78 -6.24 17.20
C SER A 77 10.43 -6.83 17.63
N THR A 78 9.36 -6.04 17.69
CA THR A 78 7.99 -6.52 17.91
C THR A 78 7.21 -6.66 16.61
N LEU A 79 7.33 -5.71 15.67
CA LEU A 79 6.60 -5.72 14.41
C LEU A 79 7.06 -6.84 13.46
N LEU A 80 8.37 -7.06 13.37
CA LEU A 80 8.93 -8.00 12.41
C LEU A 80 8.52 -9.45 12.71
N PRO A 81 8.60 -9.95 13.97
CA PRO A 81 8.09 -11.28 14.29
C PRO A 81 6.56 -11.40 14.14
N ALA A 82 5.81 -10.35 14.53
CA ALA A 82 4.34 -10.36 14.45
C ALA A 82 3.82 -10.48 13.01
N ASN A 83 4.57 -9.94 12.04
CA ASN A 83 4.20 -9.92 10.64
C ASN A 83 5.25 -10.61 9.75
N TYR A 84 5.97 -11.58 10.30
CA TYR A 84 7.09 -12.22 9.61
C TYR A 84 6.68 -12.78 8.25
N LEU A 85 5.60 -13.55 8.21
CA LEU A 85 5.14 -14.20 6.98
C LEU A 85 4.62 -13.18 5.95
N PRO A 86 3.74 -12.20 6.30
CA PRO A 86 3.39 -11.11 5.39
C PRO A 86 4.58 -10.34 4.83
N LEU A 87 5.57 -9.98 5.68
CA LEU A 87 6.74 -9.22 5.25
C LEU A 87 7.64 -10.02 4.29
N ILE A 88 7.85 -11.31 4.55
CA ILE A 88 8.62 -12.18 3.64
C ILE A 88 7.89 -12.34 2.30
N LEU A 89 6.58 -12.57 2.32
CA LEU A 89 5.78 -12.67 1.10
C LEU A 89 5.80 -11.36 0.30
N MET A 90 5.76 -10.22 0.98
CA MET A 90 5.90 -8.90 0.37
C MET A 90 7.24 -8.77 -0.35
N VAL A 91 8.36 -9.10 0.31
CA VAL A 91 9.70 -9.04 -0.29
C VAL A 91 9.80 -9.97 -1.51
N VAL A 92 9.26 -11.19 -1.42
CA VAL A 92 9.19 -12.11 -2.58
C VAL A 92 8.40 -11.48 -3.73
N GLY A 93 7.27 -10.84 -3.45
CA GLY A 93 6.48 -10.12 -4.45
C GLY A 93 7.25 -8.99 -5.13
N LEU A 94 7.97 -8.18 -4.34
CA LEU A 94 8.82 -7.09 -4.85
C LEU A 94 9.98 -7.63 -5.72
N ILE A 95 10.62 -8.73 -5.33
CA ILE A 95 11.67 -9.39 -6.13
C ILE A 95 11.12 -9.81 -7.50
N PHE A 96 9.96 -10.48 -7.54
CA PHE A 96 9.35 -10.87 -8.81
C PHE A 96 8.95 -9.68 -9.67
N ARG A 97 8.48 -8.59 -9.04
CA ARG A 97 8.16 -7.34 -9.73
C ARG A 97 9.39 -6.72 -10.39
N GLY A 98 10.48 -6.52 -9.64
CA GLY A 98 11.72 -5.95 -10.17
C GLY A 98 12.32 -6.82 -11.27
N ALA A 99 12.37 -8.14 -11.06
CA ALA A 99 12.81 -9.09 -12.08
C ALA A 99 11.94 -9.03 -13.34
N ALA A 100 10.62 -8.86 -13.20
CA ALA A 100 9.72 -8.76 -14.34
C ALA A 100 10.00 -7.49 -15.17
N PHE A 101 10.29 -6.33 -14.58
CA PHE A 101 10.64 -5.13 -15.33
C PHE A 101 11.87 -5.34 -16.23
N GLU A 102 12.94 -5.87 -15.67
CA GLU A 102 14.21 -6.03 -16.41
C GLU A 102 14.18 -7.18 -17.43
N LEU A 103 13.55 -8.30 -17.06
CA LEU A 103 13.59 -9.52 -17.86
C LEU A 103 12.51 -9.56 -18.92
N ARG A 104 11.35 -8.91 -18.70
CA ARG A 104 10.29 -8.83 -19.70
C ARG A 104 10.74 -8.12 -20.97
N ALA A 105 11.52 -7.04 -20.85
CA ALA A 105 12.06 -6.30 -21.99
C ALA A 105 13.02 -7.16 -22.86
N LYS A 106 13.64 -8.18 -22.27
CA LYS A 106 14.59 -9.10 -22.93
C LYS A 106 13.93 -10.40 -23.41
N ALA A 107 12.73 -10.71 -22.94
CA ALA A 107 12.04 -11.98 -23.20
C ALA A 107 11.18 -11.93 -24.47
N THR A 108 11.36 -12.90 -25.36
CA THR A 108 10.54 -13.06 -26.59
C THR A 108 9.45 -14.12 -26.43
N ARG A 109 9.82 -15.35 -26.01
CA ARG A 109 8.86 -16.48 -25.83
C ARG A 109 8.19 -16.51 -24.46
N THR A 110 8.89 -16.08 -23.41
CA THR A 110 8.44 -16.16 -22.00
C THR A 110 7.85 -14.85 -21.47
N GLN A 111 7.57 -13.87 -22.34
CA GLN A 111 7.05 -12.56 -21.97
C GLN A 111 5.78 -12.65 -21.09
N HIS A 112 4.89 -13.60 -21.38
CA HIS A 112 3.67 -13.83 -20.62
C HIS A 112 3.91 -14.32 -19.17
N LEU A 113 5.01 -15.05 -18.92
CA LEU A 113 5.38 -15.48 -17.58
C LEU A 113 5.85 -14.28 -16.75
N TRP A 114 6.56 -13.35 -17.37
CA TRP A 114 6.97 -12.11 -16.72
C TRP A 114 5.81 -11.13 -16.53
N ASP A 115 4.85 -11.09 -17.45
CA ASP A 115 3.57 -10.38 -17.22
C ASP A 115 2.87 -10.94 -15.97
N LEU A 116 2.79 -12.27 -15.84
CA LEU A 116 2.18 -12.91 -14.68
C LEU A 116 2.98 -12.69 -13.38
N ALA A 117 4.32 -12.71 -13.45
CA ALA A 117 5.18 -12.39 -12.32
C ALA A 117 5.02 -10.93 -11.87
N PHE A 118 4.84 -10.01 -12.82
CA PHE A 118 4.58 -8.60 -12.53
C PHE A 118 3.23 -8.41 -11.83
N ILE A 119 2.18 -9.05 -12.36
CA ILE A 119 0.82 -9.01 -11.77
C ILE A 119 0.84 -9.64 -10.37
N GLY A 120 1.31 -10.88 -10.26
CA GLY A 120 1.32 -11.64 -9.03
C GLY A 120 2.21 -11.03 -7.96
N GLY A 121 3.39 -10.54 -8.34
CA GLY A 121 4.31 -9.86 -7.44
C GLY A 121 3.73 -8.55 -6.91
N SER A 122 3.13 -7.74 -7.79
CA SER A 122 2.48 -6.49 -7.39
C SER A 122 1.27 -6.72 -6.48
N ALA A 123 0.43 -7.70 -6.81
CA ALA A 123 -0.72 -8.07 -6.00
C ALA A 123 -0.32 -8.61 -4.63
N LEU A 124 0.67 -9.49 -4.57
CA LEU A 124 1.16 -10.06 -3.33
C LEU A 124 1.77 -8.98 -2.42
N ALA A 125 2.63 -8.11 -2.98
CA ALA A 125 3.24 -7.02 -2.23
C ALA A 125 2.19 -6.05 -1.67
N ALA A 126 1.27 -5.56 -2.51
CA ALA A 126 0.20 -4.65 -2.10
C ALA A 126 -0.71 -5.27 -1.02
N PHE A 127 -1.10 -6.53 -1.19
CA PHE A 127 -1.94 -7.24 -0.24
C PHE A 127 -1.24 -7.42 1.11
N CYS A 128 0.02 -7.87 1.10
CA CYS A 128 0.80 -8.05 2.33
C CYS A 128 1.00 -6.73 3.07
N GLN A 129 1.19 -5.60 2.37
CA GLN A 129 1.26 -4.28 3.01
C GLN A 129 -0.04 -3.93 3.75
N GLY A 130 -1.19 -4.16 3.12
CA GLY A 130 -2.48 -3.93 3.79
C GLY A 130 -2.73 -4.89 4.96
N VAL A 131 -2.27 -6.13 4.87
CA VAL A 131 -2.31 -7.10 5.98
C VAL A 131 -1.47 -6.62 7.16
N VAL A 132 -0.24 -6.14 6.91
CA VAL A 132 0.61 -5.55 7.96
C VAL A 132 -0.07 -4.35 8.60
N LEU A 133 -0.65 -3.46 7.80
CA LEU A 133 -1.39 -2.29 8.30
C LEU A 133 -2.61 -2.70 9.14
N GLY A 134 -3.38 -3.69 8.70
CA GLY A 134 -4.55 -4.17 9.43
C GLY A 134 -4.16 -4.85 10.76
N SER A 135 -3.08 -5.63 10.76
CA SER A 135 -2.49 -6.25 11.96
C SER A 135 -2.05 -5.20 12.97
N LEU A 136 -1.41 -4.12 12.51
CA LEU A 136 -1.05 -2.96 13.34
C LEU A 136 -2.27 -2.27 13.96
N LEU A 137 -3.33 -2.08 13.17
CA LEU A 137 -4.56 -1.41 13.61
C LEU A 137 -5.35 -2.22 14.64
N GLN A 138 -5.37 -3.55 14.52
CA GLN A 138 -5.99 -4.42 15.53
C GLN A 138 -5.19 -4.50 16.83
N GLY A 139 -3.91 -4.16 16.76
CA GLY A 139 -2.97 -4.27 17.86
C GLY A 139 -2.26 -5.62 17.88
N ILE A 140 -0.98 -5.56 18.24
CA ILE A 140 -0.11 -6.72 18.34
C ILE A 140 0.00 -7.11 19.82
N LYS A 141 -0.06 -8.42 20.10
CA LYS A 141 0.12 -8.95 21.46
C LYS A 141 1.58 -8.80 21.90
N ILE A 142 1.82 -7.88 22.83
CA ILE A 142 3.15 -7.56 23.36
C ILE A 142 3.14 -7.76 24.88
N ALA A 143 4.14 -8.45 25.40
CA ALA A 143 4.44 -8.53 26.84
C ALA A 143 5.92 -8.19 27.05
N ASP A 144 6.23 -7.33 28.03
CA ASP A 144 7.59 -6.87 28.35
C ASP A 144 8.38 -6.35 27.13
N GLY A 145 7.70 -5.66 26.21
CA GLY A 145 8.30 -5.12 24.98
C GLY A 145 8.68 -6.18 23.95
N ARG A 146 8.17 -7.41 24.07
CA ARG A 146 8.40 -8.52 23.14
C ARG A 146 7.09 -9.05 22.58
N PHE A 147 7.14 -9.50 21.33
CA PHE A 147 6.02 -10.19 20.71
C PHE A 147 5.78 -11.55 21.40
N VAL A 148 4.54 -11.81 21.83
CA VAL A 148 4.13 -13.06 22.48
C VAL A 148 2.96 -13.75 21.76
N GLY A 149 2.61 -13.27 20.56
CA GLY A 149 1.55 -13.84 19.75
C GLY A 149 1.97 -15.11 19.00
N GLY A 150 0.98 -15.72 18.33
CA GLY A 150 1.20 -16.88 17.46
C GLY A 150 1.66 -16.50 16.05
N PRO A 151 2.23 -17.45 15.27
CA PRO A 151 2.71 -17.21 13.90
C PRO A 151 1.65 -16.73 12.90
N PHE A 152 0.36 -16.93 13.21
CA PHE A 152 -0.78 -16.59 12.37
C PHE A 152 -1.68 -15.51 12.98
N ASP A 153 -1.23 -14.81 14.03
CA ASP A 153 -2.03 -13.74 14.66
C ASP A 153 -2.32 -12.57 13.69
N TRP A 154 -1.49 -12.40 12.65
CA TRP A 154 -1.74 -11.45 11.56
C TRP A 154 -2.91 -11.86 10.64
N LEU A 155 -3.28 -13.15 10.62
CA LEU A 155 -4.28 -13.73 9.72
C LEU A 155 -5.70 -13.56 10.30
N SER A 156 -6.14 -12.32 10.41
CA SER A 156 -7.49 -11.99 10.86
C SER A 156 -8.38 -11.53 9.69
N PRO A 157 -9.71 -11.68 9.77
CA PRO A 157 -10.62 -11.20 8.73
C PRO A 157 -10.43 -9.71 8.40
N PHE A 158 -10.18 -8.89 9.41
CA PHE A 158 -9.95 -7.47 9.23
C PHE A 158 -8.59 -7.18 8.58
N SER A 159 -7.52 -7.86 8.98
CA SER A 159 -6.20 -7.69 8.34
C SER A 159 -6.24 -8.10 6.87
N LEU A 160 -6.92 -9.20 6.55
CA LEU A 160 -7.15 -9.63 5.18
C LEU A 160 -7.98 -8.61 4.39
N PHE A 161 -9.01 -8.04 5.00
CA PHE A 161 -9.81 -6.99 4.38
C PHE A 161 -9.00 -5.71 4.13
N CYS A 162 -8.13 -5.31 5.07
CA CYS A 162 -7.18 -4.22 4.86
C CYS A 162 -6.21 -4.52 3.71
N GLY A 163 -5.77 -5.77 3.56
CA GLY A 163 -5.01 -6.25 2.40
C GLY A 163 -5.73 -5.97 1.08
N ILE A 164 -6.99 -6.40 0.96
CA ILE A 164 -7.82 -6.13 -0.21
C ILE A 164 -8.01 -4.61 -0.41
N GLY A 165 -8.18 -3.88 0.69
CA GLY A 165 -8.34 -2.44 0.66
C GLY A 165 -7.14 -1.71 0.07
N VAL A 166 -5.92 -2.08 0.48
CA VAL A 166 -4.69 -1.51 -0.08
C VAL A 166 -4.51 -1.89 -1.55
N VAL A 167 -4.88 -3.11 -1.95
CA VAL A 167 -4.91 -3.49 -3.38
C VAL A 167 -5.83 -2.56 -4.17
N ALA A 168 -7.05 -2.27 -3.68
CA ALA A 168 -7.95 -1.32 -4.34
C ALA A 168 -7.39 0.12 -4.37
N THR A 169 -6.77 0.56 -3.28
CA THR A 169 -6.11 1.87 -3.19
C THR A 169 -5.00 2.00 -4.23
N TYR A 170 -4.12 1.00 -4.33
CA TYR A 170 -3.01 1.03 -5.29
C TYR A 170 -3.49 0.91 -6.73
N ALA A 171 -4.50 0.08 -7.02
CA ALA A 171 -5.13 0.07 -8.34
C ALA A 171 -5.68 1.45 -8.72
N THR A 172 -6.26 2.19 -7.77
CA THR A 172 -6.75 3.57 -7.98
C THR A 172 -5.59 4.54 -8.22
N LEU A 173 -4.51 4.46 -7.44
CA LEU A 173 -3.30 5.29 -7.63
C LEU A 173 -2.63 5.02 -8.99
N GLY A 174 -2.47 3.75 -9.37
CA GLY A 174 -1.94 3.35 -10.68
C GLY A 174 -2.81 3.85 -11.82
N CYS A 175 -4.13 3.80 -11.67
CA CYS A 175 -5.07 4.34 -12.65
C CYS A 175 -4.89 5.86 -12.80
N GLY A 176 -4.77 6.59 -11.68
CA GLY A 176 -4.55 8.04 -11.67
C GLY A 176 -3.23 8.43 -12.34
N TRP A 177 -2.14 7.72 -12.02
CA TRP A 177 -0.85 7.91 -12.66
C TRP A 177 -0.93 7.72 -14.18
N LEU A 178 -1.56 6.63 -14.64
CA LEU A 178 -1.71 6.36 -16.07
C LEU A 178 -2.55 7.43 -16.76
N ILE A 179 -3.62 7.93 -16.15
CA ILE A 179 -4.42 9.05 -16.70
C ILE A 179 -3.55 10.29 -16.93
N LEU A 180 -2.57 10.55 -16.05
CA LEU A 180 -1.66 11.70 -16.16
C LEU A 180 -0.54 11.47 -17.19
N LYS A 181 -0.11 10.23 -17.41
CA LYS A 181 1.07 9.91 -18.23
C LYS A 181 0.78 9.45 -19.65
N VAL A 182 -0.42 8.94 -19.92
CA VAL A 182 -0.78 8.38 -21.23
C VAL A 182 -1.86 9.21 -21.91
N GLU A 183 -1.93 9.11 -23.24
CA GLU A 183 -2.91 9.83 -24.06
C GLU A 183 -3.73 8.85 -24.94
N GLY A 184 -4.78 9.38 -25.57
CA GLY A 184 -5.60 8.65 -26.54
C GLY A 184 -6.47 7.55 -25.94
N GLU A 185 -6.54 6.41 -26.63
CA GLU A 185 -7.43 5.29 -26.30
C GLU A 185 -7.15 4.68 -24.92
N LEU A 186 -5.86 4.53 -24.57
CA LEU A 186 -5.45 3.99 -23.27
C LEU A 186 -5.90 4.93 -22.14
N GLN A 187 -5.73 6.25 -22.31
CA GLN A 187 -6.17 7.23 -21.32
C GLN A 187 -7.68 7.21 -21.12
N ARG A 188 -8.45 7.07 -22.22
CA ARG A 188 -9.91 6.96 -22.15
C ARG A 188 -10.35 5.73 -21.37
N LYS A 189 -9.72 4.57 -21.60
CA LYS A 189 -9.96 3.34 -20.83
C LYS A 189 -9.68 3.55 -19.34
N MET A 190 -8.57 4.21 -18.99
CA MET A 190 -8.26 4.50 -17.57
C MET A 190 -9.29 5.43 -16.93
N ARG A 191 -9.75 6.48 -17.63
CA ARG A 191 -10.81 7.37 -17.11
C ARG A 191 -12.13 6.62 -16.86
N LEU A 192 -12.45 5.63 -17.69
CA LEU A 192 -13.62 4.77 -17.48
C LEU A 192 -13.44 3.83 -16.28
N LEU A 193 -12.24 3.29 -16.07
CA LEU A 193 -11.91 2.44 -14.92
C LEU A 193 -11.79 3.21 -13.60
N MET A 194 -11.44 4.50 -13.64
CA MET A 194 -11.30 5.32 -12.44
C MET A 194 -12.60 5.38 -11.63
N LYS A 195 -13.76 5.57 -12.28
CA LYS A 195 -15.06 5.68 -11.59
C LYS A 195 -15.40 4.46 -10.72
N PRO A 196 -15.41 3.21 -11.22
CA PRO A 196 -15.67 2.05 -10.39
C PRO A 196 -14.57 1.85 -9.33
N LEU A 197 -13.30 2.12 -9.64
CA LEU A 197 -12.20 2.03 -8.67
C LEU A 197 -12.39 2.99 -7.49
N THR A 198 -12.76 4.24 -7.76
CA THR A 198 -13.11 5.22 -6.72
C THR A 198 -14.29 4.75 -5.89
N GLY A 199 -15.33 4.19 -6.51
CA GLY A 199 -16.48 3.62 -5.78
C GLY A 199 -16.07 2.49 -4.84
N VAL A 200 -15.22 1.56 -5.30
CA VAL A 200 -14.67 0.46 -4.48
C VAL A 200 -13.82 1.02 -3.34
N LEU A 201 -12.93 1.99 -3.62
CA LEU A 201 -12.08 2.62 -2.62
C LEU A 201 -12.91 3.28 -1.52
N LEU A 202 -13.95 4.04 -1.87
CA LEU A 202 -14.86 4.66 -0.89
C LEU A 202 -15.61 3.61 -0.07
N GLY A 203 -16.06 2.52 -0.71
CA GLY A 203 -16.69 1.40 -0.02
C GLY A 203 -15.75 0.76 1.01
N VAL A 204 -14.51 0.47 0.62
CA VAL A 204 -13.46 -0.04 1.52
C VAL A 204 -13.21 0.91 2.67
N MET A 205 -13.01 2.21 2.39
CA MET A 205 -12.77 3.22 3.43
C MET A 205 -13.94 3.30 4.42
N GLY A 206 -15.18 3.24 3.92
CA GLY A 206 -16.39 3.20 4.74
C GLY A 206 -16.43 1.96 5.64
N VAL A 207 -16.15 0.77 5.09
CA VAL A 207 -16.14 -0.49 5.86
C VAL A 207 -15.03 -0.49 6.91
N VAL A 208 -13.80 -0.10 6.57
CA VAL A 208 -12.69 -0.01 7.55
C VAL A 208 -13.01 1.00 8.65
N SER A 209 -13.59 2.15 8.30
CA SER A 209 -13.95 3.17 9.29
C SER A 209 -15.03 2.66 10.24
N LEU A 210 -16.08 2.02 9.72
CA LEU A 210 -17.14 1.45 10.54
C LEU A 210 -16.61 0.30 11.43
N TRP A 211 -15.79 -0.59 10.85
CA TRP A 211 -15.23 -1.73 11.58
C TRP A 211 -14.30 -1.26 12.70
N THR A 212 -13.44 -0.27 12.47
CA THR A 212 -12.55 0.25 13.51
C THR A 212 -13.32 0.94 14.63
N VAL A 213 -14.35 1.73 14.30
CA VAL A 213 -15.23 2.34 15.31
C VAL A 213 -15.93 1.29 16.17
N ILE A 214 -16.48 0.23 15.56
CA ILE A 214 -17.21 -0.82 16.31
C ILE A 214 -16.25 -1.71 17.10
N GLY A 215 -15.12 -2.09 16.49
CA GLY A 215 -14.20 -3.09 17.03
C GLY A 215 -13.14 -2.56 17.98
N LEU A 216 -12.86 -1.25 17.96
CA LEU A 216 -11.81 -0.63 18.78
C LEU A 216 -12.41 0.51 19.63
N PRO A 217 -12.77 0.25 20.89
CA PRO A 217 -13.35 1.27 21.78
C PRO A 217 -12.50 2.55 21.90
N ALA A 218 -11.17 2.41 21.84
CA ALA A 218 -10.25 3.54 21.84
C ALA A 218 -10.42 4.46 20.63
N VAL A 219 -10.71 3.91 19.44
CA VAL A 219 -10.98 4.68 18.22
C VAL A 219 -12.33 5.39 18.34
N ALA A 220 -13.37 4.68 18.76
CA ALA A 220 -14.69 5.27 18.99
C ALA A 220 -14.64 6.45 19.98
N HIS A 221 -13.92 6.28 21.10
CA HIS A 221 -13.76 7.34 22.09
C HIS A 221 -13.02 8.56 21.51
N ARG A 222 -11.96 8.36 20.70
CA ARG A 222 -11.25 9.47 20.05
C ARG A 222 -12.10 10.21 19.02
N TRP A 223 -12.98 9.50 18.33
CA TRP A 223 -13.81 10.10 17.28
C TRP A 223 -15.04 10.81 17.85
N PHE A 224 -15.69 10.24 18.86
CA PHE A 224 -16.98 10.73 19.35
C PHE A 224 -16.94 11.27 20.78
N GLY A 225 -15.93 10.92 21.57
CA GLY A 225 -15.88 11.21 23.01
C GLY A 225 -14.92 12.33 23.41
N SER A 226 -13.77 12.50 22.73
CA SER A 226 -12.73 13.46 23.14
C SER A 226 -12.88 14.88 22.60
N GLY A 227 -13.84 15.12 21.69
CA GLY A 227 -13.98 16.41 20.99
C GLY A 227 -12.97 16.62 19.84
N ASP A 228 -12.10 15.63 19.57
CA ASP A 228 -11.07 15.71 18.53
C ASP A 228 -11.61 15.50 17.11
N LEU A 229 -12.91 15.21 16.96
CA LEU A 229 -13.54 14.95 15.65
C LEU A 229 -13.21 16.03 14.62
N VAL A 230 -13.21 17.30 15.05
CA VAL A 230 -12.92 18.46 14.19
C VAL A 230 -11.54 18.36 13.54
N TRP A 231 -10.56 17.78 14.23
CA TRP A 231 -9.21 17.57 13.70
C TRP A 231 -9.14 16.42 12.68
N PHE A 232 -10.07 15.46 12.75
CA PHE A 232 -10.13 14.33 11.82
C PHE A 232 -11.00 14.60 10.59
N LEU A 233 -11.96 15.52 10.66
CA LEU A 233 -12.87 15.88 9.56
C LEU A 233 -12.21 16.37 8.26
N PRO A 234 -11.05 17.04 8.23
CA PRO A 234 -10.45 17.50 6.98
C PRO A 234 -10.18 16.36 5.99
N VAL A 235 -9.76 15.19 6.46
CA VAL A 235 -9.44 14.05 5.59
C VAL A 235 -10.66 13.53 4.82
N PRO A 236 -11.77 13.12 5.46
CA PRO A 236 -12.95 12.65 4.74
C PRO A 236 -13.59 13.76 3.88
N VAL A 237 -13.53 15.02 4.31
CA VAL A 237 -14.01 16.15 3.49
C VAL A 237 -13.20 16.29 2.22
N LEU A 238 -11.86 16.29 2.31
CA LEU A 238 -10.99 16.36 1.13
C LEU A 238 -11.21 15.17 0.19
N VAL A 239 -11.40 13.97 0.72
CA VAL A 239 -11.72 12.79 -0.08
C VAL A 239 -13.02 12.99 -0.84
N LEU A 240 -14.09 13.46 -0.18
CA LEU A 240 -15.37 13.73 -0.84
C LEU A 240 -15.27 14.83 -1.90
N VAL A 241 -14.49 15.89 -1.65
CA VAL A 241 -14.24 16.95 -2.62
C VAL A 241 -13.51 16.41 -3.85
N CYS A 242 -12.47 15.58 -3.67
CA CYS A 242 -11.73 14.95 -4.77
C CYS A 242 -12.57 13.97 -5.58
N VAL A 243 -13.60 13.35 -5.00
CA VAL A 243 -14.51 12.45 -5.71
C VAL A 243 -15.51 13.22 -6.58
N TRP A 244 -15.84 14.46 -6.18
CA TRP A 244 -16.88 15.25 -6.83
C TRP A 244 -16.38 16.04 -8.06
N GLY A 245 -15.09 16.35 -8.11
CA GLY A 245 -14.41 17.06 -9.21
C GLY A 245 -13.90 16.14 -10.31
#